data_AF-A0A5C6E5H8-F1
#
_entry.id   AF-A0A5C6E5H8-F1
#
_cell.length_a   1.000
_cell.length_b   1.000
_cell.length_c   1.000
_cell.angle_alpha   90.00
_cell.angle_beta   90.00
_cell.angle_gamma   90.00
#
_symmetry.space_group_name_H-M   'P 1'
#
loop_
_entity.id
_entity.type
_entity.pdbx_description
1 polymer ?
#
loop_
_entity_poly.entity_id
_entity_poly.type
_entity_poly.pdbx_seq_one_letter_code
_entity_poly.pdbx_strand_id
1 'polypeptide(L)'
;MLSEFAILADRNSAANQWLRENPLVLSAGMTVLGCALLYFGVAGLKSGTARDKYGNELTGGLAKLSSLVRFIGGIGLIGTAIYIAIFGAW
;
A
#
# COMPACT_ATOMS: atom_id res chain seq x y z
N MET A 1 0.20 -24.83 1.29
CA MET A 1 0.12 -23.37 1.52
C MET A 1 1.39 -22.63 1.06
N LEU A 2 2.61 -23.20 1.19
CA LEU A 2 3.83 -22.61 0.60
C LEU A 2 3.91 -22.75 -0.94
N SER A 3 3.19 -23.70 -1.53
CA SER A 3 3.21 -23.98 -2.97
C SER A 3 2.57 -22.89 -3.83
N GLU A 4 1.51 -22.22 -3.35
CA GLU A 4 0.81 -21.18 -4.14
C GLU A 4 1.63 -19.89 -4.25
N PHE A 5 2.32 -19.50 -3.18
CA PHE A 5 3.28 -18.39 -3.21
C PHE A 5 4.46 -18.67 -4.12
N ALA A 6 4.97 -19.90 -4.11
CA ALA A 6 6.04 -20.31 -5.02
C ALA A 6 5.58 -20.22 -6.48
N ILE A 7 4.36 -20.65 -6.81
CA ILE A 7 3.81 -20.59 -8.18
C ILE A 7 3.56 -19.14 -8.64
N LEU A 8 3.10 -18.26 -7.77
CA LEU A 8 2.91 -16.83 -8.09
C LEU A 8 4.26 -16.09 -8.22
N ALA A 9 5.25 -16.44 -7.40
CA ALA A 9 6.59 -15.89 -7.47
C ALA A 9 7.32 -16.33 -8.74
N ASP A 10 7.13 -17.58 -9.17
CA ASP A 10 7.77 -18.17 -10.35
C ASP A 10 7.18 -17.61 -11.66
N ARG A 11 5.86 -17.38 -11.71
CA ARG A 11 5.20 -16.70 -12.84
C ARG A 11 5.69 -15.27 -13.10
N ASN A 12 6.22 -14.62 -12.08
CA ASN A 12 6.69 -13.23 -12.15
C ASN A 12 8.20 -13.12 -11.98
N SER A 13 8.97 -14.19 -12.19
CA SER A 13 10.40 -14.23 -11.87
C SER A 13 11.18 -13.08 -12.55
N ALA A 14 10.90 -12.79 -13.82
CA ALA A 14 11.53 -11.70 -14.56
C ALA A 14 11.15 -10.30 -14.02
N ALA A 15 9.88 -10.07 -13.68
CA ALA A 15 9.42 -8.80 -13.13
C ALA A 15 9.97 -8.57 -11.71
N ASN A 16 9.96 -9.61 -10.88
CA ASN A 16 10.52 -9.58 -9.53
C ASN A 16 12.04 -9.36 -9.57
N GLN A 17 12.74 -10.02 -10.50
CA GLN A 17 14.17 -9.83 -10.71
C GLN A 17 14.47 -8.40 -11.16
N TRP A 18 13.71 -7.85 -12.12
CA TRP A 18 13.88 -6.47 -12.55
C TRP A 18 13.61 -5.46 -11.43
N LEU A 19 12.61 -5.70 -10.57
CA LEU A 19 12.33 -4.85 -9.41
C LEU A 19 13.43 -4.92 -8.34
N ARG A 20 14.10 -6.07 -8.19
CA ARG A 20 15.31 -6.20 -7.36
C ARG A 20 16.48 -5.40 -7.91
N GLU A 21 16.63 -5.39 -9.23
CA GLU A 21 17.65 -4.59 -9.93
C GLU A 21 17.34 -3.08 -9.93
N ASN A 22 16.05 -2.72 -9.82
CA ASN A 22 15.57 -1.33 -9.86
C ASN A 22 14.74 -0.98 -8.61
N PRO A 23 15.35 -1.03 -7.39
CA PRO A 23 14.61 -0.88 -6.13
C PRO A 23 13.97 0.51 -5.98
N LEU A 24 14.52 1.53 -6.65
CA LEU A 24 13.94 2.88 -6.66
C LEU A 24 12.57 2.93 -7.33
N VAL A 25 12.31 2.09 -8.34
CA VAL A 25 10.99 2.04 -8.99
C VAL A 25 9.94 1.47 -8.03
N LEU A 26 10.31 0.41 -7.30
CA LEU A 26 9.46 -0.16 -6.25
C LEU A 26 9.20 0.85 -5.13
N SER A 27 10.25 1.55 -4.67
CA SER A 27 10.15 2.61 -3.67
C SER A 27 9.23 3.75 -4.13
N ALA A 28 9.38 4.22 -5.37
CA ALA A 28 8.54 5.27 -5.92
C ALA A 28 7.06 4.84 -5.99
N GLY A 29 6.78 3.63 -6.47
CA GLY A 29 5.42 3.09 -6.51
C GLY A 29 4.79 2.98 -5.12
N MET A 30 5.55 2.45 -4.14
CA MET A 30 5.09 2.34 -2.76
C MET A 30 4.87 3.70 -2.10
N THR A 31 5.69 4.69 -2.42
CA THR A 31 5.55 6.06 -1.93
C THR A 31 4.26 6.69 -2.44
N VAL A 32 3.97 6.56 -3.74
CA VAL A 32 2.73 7.08 -4.35
C VAL A 32 1.50 6.44 -3.70
N LEU A 33 1.50 5.11 -3.55
CA LEU A 33 0.41 4.39 -2.89
C LEU A 33 0.27 4.77 -1.41
N GLY A 34 1.39 4.89 -0.70
CA GLY A 34 1.42 5.31 0.70
C GLY A 34 0.85 6.71 0.90
N CYS A 35 1.24 7.67 0.06
CA CYS A 35 0.71 9.04 0.05
C CYS A 35 -0.79 9.07 -0.26
N ALA A 36 -1.25 8.29 -1.24
CA ALA A 36 -2.68 8.20 -1.56
C ALA A 36 -3.48 7.66 -0.37
N LEU A 37 -3.01 6.60 0.27
CA LEU A 37 -3.66 6.02 1.45
C LEU A 37 -3.68 6.98 2.63
N LEU A 38 -2.58 7.69 2.88
CA LEU A 38 -2.52 8.73 3.90
C LEU A 38 -3.51 9.85 3.61
N TYR A 39 -3.56 10.34 2.37
CA TYR A 39 -4.48 11.39 1.96
C TYR A 39 -5.93 10.98 2.21
N PHE A 40 -6.36 9.82 1.70
CA PHE A 40 -7.73 9.33 1.91
C PHE A 40 -8.02 8.96 3.36
N GLY A 41 -7.04 8.45 4.10
CA GLY A 41 -7.16 8.16 5.53
C GLY A 41 -7.38 9.42 6.35
N VAL A 42 -6.55 10.45 6.15
CA VAL A 42 -6.71 11.74 6.84
C VAL A 42 -8.02 12.43 6.43
N ALA A 43 -8.35 12.44 5.15
CA ALA A 43 -9.59 13.03 4.65
C ALA A 43 -10.82 12.36 5.29
N GLY A 44 -10.87 11.02 5.30
CA GLY A 44 -12.00 10.29 5.87
C GLY A 44 -12.08 10.34 7.40
N LEU A 45 -10.95 10.47 8.10
CA LEU A 45 -10.92 10.72 9.54
C LEU A 45 -11.48 12.11 9.88
N LYS A 46 -11.19 13.12 9.05
CA LYS A 46 -11.69 14.49 9.22
C LYS A 46 -13.17 14.62 8.88
N SER A 47 -13.62 14.05 7.75
CA SER A 47 -15.01 14.16 7.31
C SER A 47 -15.96 13.21 8.04
N GLY A 48 -15.44 12.13 8.63
CA GLY A 48 -16.27 11.06 9.19
C GLY A 48 -17.02 10.26 8.12
N THR A 49 -16.65 10.44 6.85
CA THR A 49 -17.20 9.76 5.68
C THR A 49 -16.06 9.12 4.91
N ALA A 50 -16.27 7.91 4.39
CA ALA A 50 -15.29 7.21 3.58
C ALA A 50 -16.00 6.53 2.41
N ARG A 51 -15.31 6.30 1.30
CA ARG A 51 -15.86 5.47 0.21
C ARG A 51 -15.34 4.05 0.31
N ASP A 52 -16.20 3.08 0.07
CA ASP A 52 -15.78 1.71 -0.13
C ASP A 52 -15.17 1.50 -1.53
N LYS A 53 -14.71 0.28 -1.80
CA LYS A 53 -14.13 -0.10 -3.10
C LYS A 53 -15.14 -0.11 -4.26
N TYR A 54 -16.44 -0.08 -3.96
CA TYR A 54 -17.53 -0.02 -4.92
C TYR A 54 -18.08 1.40 -5.10
N GLY A 55 -17.49 2.39 -4.42
CA GLY A 55 -17.90 3.79 -4.48
C GLY A 55 -19.05 4.15 -3.53
N ASN A 56 -19.54 3.20 -2.72
CA ASN A 56 -20.58 3.49 -1.73
C ASN A 56 -20.01 4.33 -0.59
N GLU A 57 -20.82 5.26 -0.09
CA GLU A 57 -20.45 6.08 1.06
C GLU A 57 -20.68 5.30 2.36
N LEU A 58 -19.60 5.12 3.10
CA LEU A 58 -19.57 4.68 4.48
C LEU A 58 -19.63 5.91 5.37
N THR A 59 -20.49 5.88 6.37
CA THR A 59 -20.64 6.95 7.37
C THR A 59 -20.43 6.42 8.78
N GLY A 60 -20.11 7.30 9.72
CA GLY A 60 -20.05 6.98 11.14
C GLY A 60 -18.82 6.16 11.55
N GLY A 61 -18.99 5.22 12.49
CA GLY A 61 -17.87 4.47 13.08
C GLY A 61 -17.08 3.63 12.08
N LEU A 62 -17.76 3.00 11.12
CA LEU A 62 -17.14 2.19 10.08
C LEU A 62 -16.29 3.03 9.11
N ALA A 63 -16.73 4.25 8.80
CA ALA A 63 -15.97 5.18 7.98
C ALA A 63 -14.66 5.58 8.66
N LYS A 64 -14.71 5.88 9.96
CA LYS A 64 -13.52 6.21 10.76
C LYS A 64 -12.55 5.04 10.86
N LEU A 65 -13.05 3.82 11.11
CA LEU A 65 -12.20 2.62 11.15
C LEU A 65 -11.53 2.34 9.81
N SER A 66 -12.29 2.40 8.71
CA SER A 66 -11.74 2.23 7.36
C SER A 66 -10.66 3.27 7.05
N SER A 67 -10.89 4.52 7.46
CA SER A 67 -9.94 5.62 7.26
C SER A 67 -8.70 5.49 8.14
N LEU A 68 -8.85 4.99 9.37
CA LEU A 68 -7.73 4.69 10.27
C LEU A 68 -6.84 3.57 9.72
N VAL A 69 -7.43 2.51 9.16
CA VAL A 69 -6.68 1.43 8.51
C VAL A 69 -5.88 1.96 7.32
N ARG A 70 -6.49 2.82 6.48
CA ARG A 70 -5.77 3.48 5.37
C ARG A 70 -4.63 4.36 5.86
N PHE A 71 -4.85 5.10 6.95
CA PHE A 71 -3.83 5.96 7.53
C PHE A 71 -2.61 5.14 8.01
N ILE A 72 -2.85 4.12 8.84
CA ILE A 72 -1.78 3.24 9.36
C ILE A 72 -1.09 2.50 8.22
N GLY A 73 -1.86 1.96 7.27
CA GLY A 73 -1.33 1.30 6.08
C GLY A 73 -0.47 2.22 5.21
N GLY A 74 -0.86 3.48 5.08
CA GLY A 74 -0.09 4.50 4.37
C GLY A 74 1.25 4.81 5.04
N ILE A 75 1.28 4.93 6.38
CA ILE A 75 2.54 5.06 7.15
C ILE A 75 3.44 3.85 6.91
N GLY A 76 2.88 2.63 7.01
CA GLY A 76 3.63 1.40 6.78
C GLY A 76 4.23 1.33 5.37
N LEU A 77 3.44 1.69 4.34
CA LEU A 77 3.88 1.73 2.95
C LEU A 77 5.03 2.72 2.73
N ILE A 78 4.95 3.92 3.31
CA ILE A 78 6.04 4.90 3.23
C ILE A 78 7.28 4.40 3.96
N GLY A 79 7.11 3.81 5.15
CA GLY A 79 8.22 3.21 5.89
C GLY A 79 8.94 2.13 5.07
N THR A 80 8.19 1.24 4.42
CA THR A 80 8.75 0.22 3.54
C THR A 80 9.38 0.83 2.28
N ALA A 81 8.78 1.87 1.69
CA ALA A 81 9.36 2.56 0.55
C ALA A 81 10.74 3.19 0.88
N ILE A 82 10.85 3.81 2.06
CA ILE A 82 12.11 4.36 2.57
C ILE A 82 13.12 3.24 2.81
N TYR A 83 12.70 2.14 3.42
CA TYR A 83 13.57 0.98 3.63
C TYR A 83 14.14 0.45 2.31
N ILE A 84 13.29 0.24 1.30
CA ILE A 84 13.71 -0.24 -0.02
C ILE A 84 14.64 0.76 -0.73
N ALA A 85 14.41 2.07 -0.57
CA ALA A 85 15.29 3.09 -1.15
C ALA A 85 16.69 3.06 -0.54
N ILE A 86 16.82 2.73 0.75
CA ILE A 86 18.10 2.72 1.48
C ILE A 86 18.83 1.38 1.36
N PHE A 87 18.10 0.27 1.52
CA PHE A 87 18.68 -1.07 1.66
C PHE A 87 18.49 -1.96 0.42
N GLY A 88 17.72 -1.50 -0.57
CA GLY A 88 17.38 -2.28 -1.76
C GLY A 88 16.17 -3.19 -1.56
N ALA A 89 15.75 -3.83 -2.64
CA ALA A 89 14.67 -4.81 -2.65
C ALA A 89 15.25 -6.24 -2.56
N TRP A 90 14.58 -7.10 -1.80
CA TRP A 90 15.03 -8.47 -1.47
C TRP A 90 14.52 -9.55 -2.43
#